data_AF-A0A2G2G3B5-F1
#
_entry.id   AF-A0A2G2G3B5-F1
#
_cell.length_a   1.000
_cell.length_b   1.000
_cell.length_c   1.000
_cell.angle_alpha   90.00
_cell.angle_beta   90.00
_cell.angle_gamma   90.00
#
_symmetry.space_group_name_H-M   'P 1'
#
loop_
_entity.id
_entity.type
_entity.pdbx_description
1 polymer ?
#
loop_
_entity_poly.entity_id
_entity_poly.type
_entity_poly.pdbx_seq_one_letter_code
_entity_poly.pdbx_strand_id
1 'polypeptide(L)'
;MDQIAELLSRSEELANQSGQSLSTISRKLLKDGKGLARLKNGGQCTLKTIERAFAVLLELERKAGMSAQAPAKTDQGGQLTHLQRLEAQSIHIFREVVASCENPVMLYSVGKDSSVMLHLALKAFYPAKPPFPLLHVDTGWKFKQMIEFRDRKIKQLGLELLVHTNPDGIKQGIGPFSHGSATHTDVMKTQGLRQALDQYKFDAAFGGARRDEEKSRAKERVFSFRNAAHHWDPKNQRPELWSIYNARVAKGESIRVFPLSNWTELDIWQYIYQEQIEIPELYFAAPRPVVERDGTLIMVDDDRMPLKDGEVPQEKMVRFRTLGCYPLTGAVESTATDLTQVIEETLLAKTSERQGRVIDKDGDSTMEQKKREGYF
;
A
#
# COMPACT_ATOMS: atom_id res chain seq x y z
N MET A 1 0.16 28.62 -1.36
CA MET A 1 0.66 30.00 -1.16
C MET A 1 2.19 30.02 -1.17
N ASP A 2 2.79 31.16 -1.54
CA ASP A 2 4.23 31.44 -1.43
C ASP A 2 4.61 31.46 0.07
N GLN A 3 5.49 30.55 0.50
CA GLN A 3 5.95 30.44 1.90
C GLN A 3 6.55 31.76 2.42
N ILE A 4 7.06 32.60 1.52
CA ILE A 4 7.59 33.92 1.85
C ILE A 4 6.46 34.86 2.28
N ALA A 5 5.31 34.85 1.58
CA ALA A 5 4.17 35.69 1.90
C ALA A 5 3.58 35.35 3.29
N GLU A 6 3.50 34.06 3.63
CA GLU A 6 3.04 33.62 4.95
C GLU A 6 4.01 34.04 6.06
N LEU A 7 5.32 33.86 5.84
CA LEU A 7 6.35 34.28 6.79
C LEU A 7 6.29 35.78 7.07
N LEU A 8 6.02 36.60 6.03
CA LEU A 8 5.87 38.05 6.16
C LEU A 8 4.64 38.44 6.98
N SER A 9 3.46 37.88 6.66
CA SER A 9 2.21 38.19 7.34
C SER A 9 2.30 37.92 8.85
N ARG A 10 2.77 36.73 9.23
CA ARG A 10 2.90 36.33 10.63
C ARG A 10 3.98 37.11 11.38
N SER A 11 5.04 37.50 10.68
CA SER A 11 6.07 38.37 11.28
C SER A 11 5.53 39.77 11.58
N GLU A 12 4.62 40.31 10.76
CA GLU A 12 3.93 41.58 10.99
C GLU A 12 2.96 41.50 12.17
N GLU A 13 2.19 40.41 12.28
CA GLU A 13 1.31 40.15 13.43
C GLU A 13 2.10 40.04 14.75
N LEU A 14 3.18 39.27 14.76
CA LEU A 14 4.05 39.13 15.93
C LEU A 14 4.69 40.47 16.33
N ALA A 15 5.11 41.28 15.36
CA ALA A 15 5.66 42.62 15.61
C ALA A 15 4.63 43.51 16.32
N ASN A 16 3.38 43.51 15.84
CA ASN A 16 2.28 44.28 16.43
C ASN A 16 1.94 43.80 17.85
N GLN A 17 1.82 42.48 18.06
CA GLN A 17 1.45 41.92 19.36
C GLN A 17 2.56 42.11 20.41
N SER A 18 3.82 41.98 20.01
CA SER A 18 4.97 42.08 20.93
C SER A 18 5.48 43.52 21.14
N GLY A 19 4.94 44.50 20.39
CA GLY A 19 5.41 45.88 20.38
C GLY A 19 6.83 46.05 19.82
N GLN A 20 7.35 45.05 19.09
CA GLN A 20 8.70 45.06 18.51
C GLN A 20 8.66 45.54 17.06
N SER A 21 9.73 46.22 16.62
CA SER A 21 9.84 46.59 15.20
C SER A 21 10.07 45.34 14.32
N LEU A 22 9.58 45.38 13.08
CA LEU A 22 9.82 44.33 12.08
C LEU A 22 11.31 44.02 11.86
N SER A 23 12.19 45.02 11.96
CA SER A 23 13.64 44.81 11.90
C SER A 23 14.16 43.95 13.06
N THR A 24 13.55 44.05 14.24
CA THR A 24 13.89 43.26 15.42
C THR A 24 13.41 41.83 15.27
N ILE A 25 12.20 41.63 14.74
CA ILE A 25 11.70 40.29 14.38
C ILE A 25 12.58 39.66 13.30
N SER A 26 12.94 40.39 12.24
CA SER A 26 13.83 39.92 11.17
C SER A 26 15.17 39.41 11.73
N ARG A 27 15.78 40.11 12.70
CA ARG A 27 17.05 39.66 13.30
C ARG A 27 16.91 38.32 14.02
N LYS A 28 15.74 38.05 14.62
CA LYS A 28 15.49 36.79 15.32
C LYS A 28 15.26 35.65 14.33
N LEU A 29 14.50 35.89 13.26
CA LEU A 29 14.12 34.86 12.28
C LEU A 29 15.23 34.54 11.28
N LEU A 30 15.83 35.58 10.69
CA LEU A 30 16.73 35.48 9.54
C LEU A 30 18.18 35.86 9.88
N LYS A 31 18.46 36.19 11.14
CA LYS A 31 19.77 36.68 11.62
C LYS A 31 20.24 37.98 10.97
N ASP A 32 19.34 38.72 10.32
CA ASP A 32 19.61 40.03 9.73
C ASP A 32 18.44 41.00 9.99
N GLY A 33 18.71 42.31 10.03
CA GLY A 33 17.66 43.31 10.31
C GLY A 33 16.82 43.72 9.11
N LYS A 34 17.17 43.25 7.89
CA LYS A 34 16.57 43.70 6.63
C LYS A 34 15.96 42.55 5.80
N GLY A 35 16.07 41.31 6.26
CA GLY A 35 15.67 40.11 5.51
C GLY A 35 14.19 40.09 5.19
N LEU A 36 13.32 40.39 6.17
CA LEU A 36 11.89 40.49 5.91
C LEU A 36 11.56 41.61 4.91
N ALA A 37 12.22 42.77 5.01
CA ALA A 37 12.02 43.86 4.05
C ALA A 37 12.49 43.49 2.63
N ARG A 38 13.61 42.76 2.52
CA ARG A 38 14.11 42.22 1.24
C ARG A 38 13.14 41.22 0.64
N LEU A 39 12.59 40.32 1.45
CA LEU A 39 11.58 39.34 1.02
C LEU A 39 10.28 40.02 0.56
N LYS A 40 9.84 41.06 1.29
CA LYS A 40 8.66 41.87 0.90
C LYS A 40 8.83 42.57 -0.45
N ASN A 41 10.06 42.91 -0.82
CA ASN A 41 10.40 43.52 -2.11
C ASN A 41 10.71 42.49 -3.22
N GLY A 42 10.24 41.25 -3.08
CA GLY A 42 10.41 40.19 -4.09
C GLY A 42 11.76 39.44 -4.01
N GLY A 43 12.52 39.63 -2.94
CA GLY A 43 13.73 38.85 -2.69
C GLY A 43 13.40 37.38 -2.38
N GLN A 44 14.35 36.49 -2.64
CA GLN A 44 14.22 35.05 -2.40
C GLN A 44 15.12 34.59 -1.26
N CYS A 45 14.80 33.43 -0.68
CA CYS A 45 15.68 32.70 0.23
C CYS A 45 15.51 31.19 0.04
N THR A 46 16.47 30.42 0.56
CA THR A 46 16.44 28.96 0.44
C THR A 46 15.34 28.35 1.31
N LEU A 47 14.78 27.20 0.88
CA LEU A 47 13.75 26.48 1.64
C LEU A 47 14.19 26.19 3.08
N LYS A 48 15.44 25.76 3.26
CA LYS A 48 16.04 25.53 4.59
C LYS A 48 16.04 26.78 5.49
N THR A 49 16.19 27.97 4.89
CA THR A 49 16.14 29.24 5.63
C THR A 49 14.71 29.57 6.05
N ILE A 50 13.73 29.33 5.17
CA ILE A 50 12.30 29.52 5.44
C ILE A 50 11.83 28.60 6.56
N GLU A 51 12.14 27.30 6.48
CA GLU A 51 11.78 26.31 7.50
C GLU A 51 12.34 26.67 8.88
N ARG A 52 13.62 27.07 8.93
CA ARG A 52 14.25 27.56 10.15
C ARG A 52 13.55 28.81 10.69
N ALA A 53 13.21 29.76 9.81
CA ALA A 53 12.54 31.00 10.21
C ALA A 53 11.17 30.71 10.81
N PHE A 54 10.39 29.79 10.24
CA PHE A 54 9.10 29.38 10.80
C PHE A 54 9.22 28.68 12.16
N ALA A 55 10.23 27.82 12.35
CA ALA A 55 10.47 27.18 13.64
C ALA A 55 10.74 28.21 14.75
N VAL A 56 11.56 29.23 14.47
CA VAL A 56 11.84 30.32 15.42
C VAL A 56 10.60 31.21 15.62
N LEU A 57 9.84 31.48 14.56
CA LEU A 57 8.63 32.29 14.63
C LEU A 57 7.58 31.68 15.57
N LEU A 58 7.34 30.37 15.46
CA LEU A 58 6.44 29.62 16.32
C LEU A 58 6.80 29.74 17.81
N GLU A 59 8.10 29.65 18.15
CA GLU A 59 8.55 29.83 19.52
C GLU A 59 8.30 31.25 20.05
N LEU A 60 8.47 32.26 19.20
CA LEU A 60 8.28 33.66 19.57
C LEU A 60 6.81 34.01 19.74
N GLU A 61 5.94 33.52 18.86
CA GLU A 61 4.48 33.66 18.97
C GLU A 61 3.97 33.03 20.28
N ARG A 62 4.47 31.83 20.64
CA ARG A 62 4.13 31.19 21.92
C ARG A 62 4.54 32.04 23.13
N LYS A 63 5.73 32.66 23.07
CA LYS A 63 6.21 33.55 24.15
C LYS A 63 5.43 34.87 24.23
N ALA A 64 4.88 35.34 23.12
CA ALA A 64 4.07 36.56 23.06
C ALA A 64 2.62 36.35 23.53
N GLY A 65 2.27 35.16 24.02
CA GLY A 65 0.90 34.84 24.43
C GLY A 65 -0.08 34.80 23.27
N MET A 66 0.40 34.80 22.03
CA MET A 66 -0.43 34.52 20.87
C MET A 66 -0.89 33.07 20.99
N SER A 67 -2.18 32.79 20.78
CA SER A 67 -2.62 31.41 20.66
C SER A 67 -1.75 30.78 19.59
N ALA A 68 -0.93 29.79 19.95
CA ALA A 68 -0.17 29.04 18.99
C ALA A 68 -1.18 28.28 18.13
N GLN A 69 -1.73 28.96 17.12
CA GLN A 69 -2.30 28.30 15.98
C GLN A 69 -1.10 27.62 15.33
N ALA A 70 -0.81 26.38 15.78
CA ALA A 70 -0.26 25.38 14.87
C ALA A 70 -1.03 25.57 13.57
N PRO A 71 -0.32 25.78 12.44
CA PRO A 71 -0.82 26.48 11.27
C PRO A 71 -2.29 26.14 11.13
N ALA A 72 -3.15 27.13 11.43
CA ALA A 72 -4.57 26.94 11.24
C ALA A 72 -4.67 26.37 9.83
N LYS A 73 -5.27 25.17 9.72
CA LYS A 73 -5.73 24.66 8.42
C LYS A 73 -6.77 25.66 7.94
N THR A 74 -6.27 26.80 7.49
CA THR A 74 -6.98 27.76 6.70
C THR A 74 -7.32 26.96 5.47
N ASP A 75 -8.61 26.69 5.35
CA ASP A 75 -9.24 26.13 4.17
C ASP A 75 -8.98 27.10 3.01
N GLN A 76 -7.75 27.04 2.48
CA GLN A 76 -7.37 27.60 1.20
C GLN A 76 -8.04 26.73 0.15
N GLY A 77 -9.34 26.89 -0.09
CA GLY A 77 -10.09 26.18 -1.14
C GLY A 77 -9.47 24.83 -1.48
N GLY A 78 -9.53 23.91 -0.51
CA GLY A 78 -8.48 22.94 -0.17
C GLY A 78 -7.78 22.23 -1.32
N GLN A 79 -6.50 22.55 -1.55
CA GLN A 79 -5.64 21.70 -2.37
C GLN A 79 -5.21 20.47 -1.55
N LEU A 80 -5.83 19.32 -1.85
CA LEU A 80 -5.50 18.03 -1.24
C LEU A 80 -3.99 17.73 -1.36
N THR A 81 -3.38 17.22 -0.28
CA THR A 81 -2.03 16.65 -0.35
C THR A 81 -1.99 15.45 -1.30
N HIS A 82 -0.78 14.98 -1.65
CA HIS A 82 -0.63 13.80 -2.52
C HIS A 82 -1.38 12.57 -1.99
N LEU A 83 -1.13 12.17 -0.74
CA LEU A 83 -1.80 11.03 -0.12
C LEU A 83 -3.31 11.25 0.03
N GLN A 84 -3.77 12.48 0.29
CA GLN A 84 -5.20 12.79 0.33
C GLN A 84 -5.86 12.67 -1.05
N ARG A 85 -5.17 13.04 -2.14
CA ARG A 85 -5.66 12.83 -3.50
C ARG A 85 -5.76 11.34 -3.82
N LEU A 86 -4.74 10.55 -3.46
CA LEU A 86 -4.74 9.10 -3.66
C LEU A 86 -5.86 8.42 -2.84
N GLU A 87 -6.02 8.81 -1.56
CA GLU A 87 -7.12 8.35 -0.71
C GLU A 87 -8.49 8.65 -1.33
N ALA A 88 -8.71 9.90 -1.75
CA ALA A 88 -9.98 10.30 -2.38
C ALA A 88 -10.27 9.53 -3.68
N GLN A 89 -9.24 9.30 -4.51
CA GLN A 89 -9.37 8.49 -5.72
C GLN A 89 -9.76 7.04 -5.41
N SER A 90 -9.09 6.41 -4.45
CA SER A 90 -9.39 5.03 -4.06
C SER A 90 -10.78 4.90 -3.45
N ILE A 91 -11.19 5.83 -2.57
CA ILE A 91 -12.54 5.87 -1.98
C ILE A 91 -13.60 6.04 -3.07
N HIS A 92 -13.37 6.90 -4.06
CA HIS A 92 -14.27 7.07 -5.21
C HIS A 92 -14.43 5.75 -5.98
N ILE A 93 -13.34 5.05 -6.28
CA ILE A 93 -13.37 3.75 -6.97
C ILE A 93 -14.19 2.71 -6.18
N PHE A 94 -14.01 2.62 -4.86
CA PHE A 94 -14.82 1.72 -4.02
C PHE A 94 -16.31 2.00 -4.14
N ARG A 95 -16.70 3.27 -4.05
CA ARG A 95 -18.10 3.69 -4.10
C ARG A 95 -18.72 3.46 -5.47
N GLU A 96 -17.98 3.72 -6.56
CA GLU A 96 -18.45 3.47 -7.93
C GLU A 96 -18.75 2.00 -8.17
N VAL A 97 -17.90 1.09 -7.68
CA VAL A 97 -18.12 -0.35 -7.82
C VAL A 97 -19.34 -0.78 -7.01
N VAL A 98 -19.47 -0.37 -5.76
CA VAL A 98 -20.63 -0.72 -4.93
C VAL A 98 -21.94 -0.14 -5.50
N ALA A 99 -21.88 1.01 -6.15
CA ALA A 99 -23.05 1.61 -6.80
C ALA A 99 -23.44 0.91 -8.13
N SER A 100 -22.50 0.23 -8.78
CA SER A 100 -22.68 -0.28 -10.15
C SER A 100 -22.68 -1.79 -10.30
N CYS A 101 -22.21 -2.52 -9.28
CA CYS A 101 -22.07 -3.97 -9.27
C CYS A 101 -23.00 -4.59 -8.21
N GLU A 102 -23.49 -5.80 -8.48
CA GLU A 102 -24.47 -6.49 -7.64
C GLU A 102 -23.82 -7.22 -6.46
N ASN A 103 -22.64 -7.82 -6.66
CA ASN A 103 -22.00 -8.68 -5.68
C ASN A 103 -20.47 -8.51 -5.67
N PRO A 104 -19.98 -7.38 -5.12
CA PRO A 104 -18.55 -7.14 -4.99
C PRO A 104 -17.92 -7.97 -3.87
N VAL A 105 -16.62 -8.26 -4.00
CA VAL A 105 -15.77 -8.86 -2.96
C VAL A 105 -14.43 -8.13 -2.89
N MET A 106 -13.80 -8.11 -1.72
CA MET A 106 -12.43 -7.60 -1.61
C MET A 106 -11.43 -8.72 -1.31
N LEU A 107 -10.42 -8.87 -2.17
CA LEU A 107 -9.34 -9.83 -1.98
C LEU A 107 -8.40 -9.35 -0.88
N TYR A 108 -8.32 -10.09 0.22
CA TYR A 108 -7.52 -9.73 1.39
C TYR A 108 -6.41 -10.75 1.61
N SER A 109 -5.19 -10.40 1.18
CA SER A 109 -4.00 -11.25 1.25
C SER A 109 -3.15 -11.04 2.51
N VAL A 110 -3.56 -10.14 3.41
CA VAL A 110 -2.86 -9.83 4.67
C VAL A 110 -1.46 -9.23 4.46
N GLY A 111 -1.20 -8.67 3.28
CA GLY A 111 -0.04 -7.82 3.03
C GLY A 111 -0.29 -6.35 3.38
N LYS A 112 0.76 -5.54 3.31
CA LYS A 112 0.71 -4.08 3.52
C LYS A 112 -0.29 -3.41 2.58
N ASP A 113 -0.31 -3.77 1.29
CA ASP A 113 -1.18 -3.15 0.28
C ASP A 113 -2.65 -3.50 0.55
N SER A 114 -2.95 -4.78 0.83
CA SER A 114 -4.31 -5.19 1.19
C SER A 114 -4.78 -4.60 2.53
N SER A 115 -3.87 -4.25 3.44
CA SER A 115 -4.19 -3.59 4.71
C SER A 115 -4.52 -2.11 4.50
N VAL A 116 -3.78 -1.41 3.63
CA VAL A 116 -4.15 -0.05 3.17
C VAL A 116 -5.48 -0.08 2.43
N MET A 117 -5.68 -1.03 1.53
CA MET A 117 -6.93 -1.18 0.79
C MET A 117 -8.12 -1.45 1.74
N LEU A 118 -7.93 -2.23 2.81
CA LEU A 118 -8.95 -2.48 3.83
C LEU A 118 -9.28 -1.20 4.60
N HIS A 119 -8.26 -0.43 5.01
CA HIS A 119 -8.44 0.84 5.69
C HIS A 119 -9.23 1.85 4.83
N LEU A 120 -8.90 1.93 3.53
CA LEU A 120 -9.61 2.77 2.58
C LEU A 120 -11.07 2.32 2.38
N ALA A 121 -11.33 1.01 2.33
CA ALA A 121 -12.70 0.48 2.26
C ALA A 121 -13.50 0.87 3.51
N LEU A 122 -12.92 0.76 4.71
CA LEU A 122 -13.55 1.21 5.95
C LEU A 122 -13.89 2.71 5.91
N LYS A 123 -12.97 3.54 5.43
CA LYS A 123 -13.22 4.99 5.23
C LYS A 123 -14.31 5.26 4.20
N ALA A 124 -14.34 4.49 3.11
CA ALA A 124 -15.29 4.71 2.02
C ALA A 124 -16.76 4.55 2.47
N PHE A 125 -17.03 3.64 3.41
CA PHE A 125 -18.37 3.29 3.86
C PHE A 125 -18.70 3.68 5.31
N TYR A 126 -17.77 4.35 6.00
CA TYR A 126 -18.03 4.89 7.33
C TYR A 126 -19.30 5.77 7.34
N PRO A 127 -20.18 5.66 8.36
CA PRO A 127 -20.02 4.88 9.61
C PRO A 127 -20.43 3.40 9.53
N ALA A 128 -20.90 2.93 8.37
CA ALA A 128 -21.25 1.52 8.18
C ALA A 128 -20.02 0.66 7.88
N LYS A 129 -20.19 -0.66 7.97
CA LYS A 129 -19.22 -1.62 7.46
C LYS A 129 -19.26 -1.64 5.93
N PRO A 130 -18.16 -2.01 5.25
CA PRO A 130 -18.19 -2.23 3.80
C PRO A 130 -19.30 -3.22 3.41
N PRO A 131 -20.10 -2.92 2.38
CA PRO A 131 -21.25 -3.75 1.99
C PRO A 131 -20.83 -4.93 1.10
N PHE A 132 -19.68 -5.53 1.40
CA PHE A 132 -19.13 -6.69 0.70
C PHE A 132 -18.26 -7.52 1.63
N PRO A 133 -18.18 -8.84 1.43
CA PRO A 133 -17.28 -9.69 2.19
C PRO A 133 -15.82 -9.49 1.76
N LEU A 134 -14.91 -9.93 2.62
CA LEU A 134 -13.52 -10.15 2.27
C LEU A 134 -13.33 -11.60 1.81
N LEU A 135 -12.38 -11.84 0.91
CA LEU A 135 -11.99 -13.18 0.46
C LEU A 135 -10.48 -13.38 0.61
N HIS A 136 -10.09 -14.46 1.28
CA HIS A 136 -8.72 -14.93 1.33
C HIS A 136 -8.60 -16.31 0.66
N VAL A 137 -7.79 -16.38 -0.40
CA VAL A 137 -7.42 -17.65 -1.04
C VAL A 137 -6.26 -18.26 -0.26
N ASP A 138 -6.58 -19.30 0.51
CA ASP A 138 -5.62 -20.03 1.32
C ASP A 138 -5.00 -21.17 0.52
N THR A 139 -3.68 -21.13 0.43
CA THR A 139 -2.91 -22.14 -0.29
C THR A 139 -2.43 -23.27 0.61
N GLY A 140 -2.65 -23.16 1.93
CA GLY A 140 -2.08 -24.05 2.94
C GLY A 140 -0.59 -23.81 3.22
N TRP A 141 0.00 -22.73 2.66
CA TRP A 141 1.44 -22.42 2.75
C TRP A 141 1.74 -20.96 3.10
N LYS A 142 0.77 -20.24 3.66
CA LYS A 142 1.02 -18.89 4.20
C LYS A 142 1.87 -18.96 5.46
N PHE A 143 2.56 -17.86 5.76
CA PHE A 143 3.22 -17.69 7.06
C PHE A 143 2.19 -17.79 8.18
N LYS A 144 2.52 -18.49 9.27
CA LYS A 144 1.67 -18.62 10.45
C LYS A 144 1.27 -17.25 11.01
N GLN A 145 2.24 -16.34 11.13
CA GLN A 145 2.01 -14.98 11.62
C GLN A 145 1.01 -14.20 10.75
N MET A 146 0.98 -14.43 9.43
CA MET A 146 -0.03 -13.79 8.57
C MET A 146 -1.44 -14.27 8.89
N ILE A 147 -1.62 -15.57 9.10
CA ILE A 147 -2.92 -16.16 9.41
C ILE A 147 -3.41 -15.67 10.78
N GLU A 148 -2.54 -15.65 11.79
CA GLU A 148 -2.87 -15.15 13.12
C GLU A 148 -3.25 -13.66 13.10
N PHE A 149 -2.50 -12.85 12.36
CA PHE A 149 -2.80 -11.42 12.17
C PHE A 149 -4.17 -11.23 11.51
N ARG A 150 -4.44 -11.97 10.42
CA ARG A 150 -5.71 -11.95 9.70
C ARG A 150 -6.88 -12.21 10.63
N ASP A 151 -6.86 -13.34 11.33
CA ASP A 151 -8.00 -13.80 12.13
C ASP A 151 -8.28 -12.83 13.28
N ARG A 152 -7.22 -12.32 13.92
CA ARG A 152 -7.32 -11.27 14.94
C ARG A 152 -7.93 -9.99 14.38
N LYS A 153 -7.46 -9.52 13.22
CA LYS A 153 -7.90 -8.24 12.64
C LYS A 153 -9.35 -8.29 12.17
N ILE A 154 -9.76 -9.38 11.53
CA ILE A 154 -11.14 -9.58 11.09
C ILE A 154 -12.09 -9.63 12.27
N LYS A 155 -11.72 -10.36 13.34
CA LYS A 155 -12.51 -10.42 14.58
C LYS A 155 -12.64 -9.04 15.23
N GLN A 156 -11.55 -8.26 15.30
CA GLN A 156 -11.56 -6.91 15.87
C GLN A 156 -12.48 -5.96 15.11
N LEU A 157 -12.49 -6.03 13.77
CA LEU A 157 -13.31 -5.17 12.92
C LEU A 157 -14.75 -5.70 12.75
N GLY A 158 -15.01 -6.94 13.15
CA GLY A 158 -16.29 -7.62 12.99
C GLY A 158 -16.72 -7.74 11.52
N LEU A 159 -15.76 -7.96 10.61
CA LEU A 159 -16.02 -8.13 9.18
C LEU A 159 -16.23 -9.60 8.83
N GLU A 160 -16.92 -9.84 7.72
CA GLU A 160 -17.04 -11.17 7.15
C GLU A 160 -15.80 -11.49 6.30
N LEU A 161 -15.16 -12.63 6.58
CA LEU A 161 -14.06 -13.16 5.79
C LEU A 161 -14.41 -14.56 5.29
N LEU A 162 -14.49 -14.69 3.98
CA LEU A 162 -14.56 -15.97 3.29
C LEU A 162 -13.14 -16.50 3.09
N VAL A 163 -12.91 -17.75 3.48
CA VAL A 163 -11.65 -18.45 3.24
C VAL A 163 -11.91 -19.56 2.24
N HIS A 164 -11.20 -19.53 1.10
CA HIS A 164 -11.31 -20.56 0.08
C HIS A 164 -9.98 -21.28 -0.09
N THR A 165 -10.02 -22.61 -0.06
CA THR A 165 -8.87 -23.48 -0.37
C THR A 165 -9.28 -24.38 -1.53
N ASN A 166 -8.43 -24.53 -2.55
CA ASN A 166 -8.73 -25.40 -3.69
C ASN A 166 -8.80 -26.88 -3.25
N PRO A 167 -9.99 -27.52 -3.24
CA PRO A 167 -10.14 -28.89 -2.76
C PRO A 167 -9.41 -29.91 -3.65
N ASP A 168 -9.33 -29.67 -4.97
CA ASP A 168 -8.63 -30.56 -5.90
C ASP A 168 -7.12 -30.51 -5.68
N GLY A 169 -6.59 -29.32 -5.42
CA GLY A 169 -5.18 -29.13 -5.08
C GLY A 169 -4.79 -29.80 -3.76
N ILE A 170 -5.68 -29.78 -2.75
CA ILE A 170 -5.49 -30.54 -1.51
C ILE A 170 -5.52 -32.04 -1.77
N LYS A 171 -6.51 -32.53 -2.52
CA LYS A 171 -6.64 -33.96 -2.84
C LYS A 171 -5.43 -34.52 -3.59
N GLN A 172 -4.82 -33.70 -4.45
CA GLN A 172 -3.62 -34.05 -5.21
C GLN A 172 -2.31 -33.81 -4.44
N GLY A 173 -2.36 -33.24 -3.24
CA GLY A 173 -1.16 -32.94 -2.45
C GLY A 173 -0.25 -31.88 -3.10
N ILE A 174 -0.84 -30.91 -3.81
CA ILE A 174 -0.09 -29.87 -4.53
C ILE A 174 0.61 -28.94 -3.53
N GLY A 175 1.94 -28.95 -3.56
CA GLY A 175 2.80 -28.16 -2.69
C GLY A 175 3.93 -27.48 -3.45
N PRO A 176 4.48 -26.37 -2.89
CA PRO A 176 5.55 -25.61 -3.53
C PRO A 176 6.86 -26.39 -3.64
N PHE A 177 7.09 -27.38 -2.75
CA PHE A 177 8.28 -28.24 -2.79
C PHE A 177 8.08 -29.50 -3.64
N SER A 178 6.86 -30.03 -3.71
CA SER A 178 6.56 -31.28 -4.43
C SER A 178 6.30 -31.08 -5.92
N HIS A 179 5.68 -29.95 -6.30
CA HIS A 179 5.25 -29.69 -7.67
C HIS A 179 5.88 -28.41 -8.26
N GLY A 180 6.74 -27.73 -7.49
CA GLY A 180 7.35 -26.46 -7.89
C GLY A 180 6.43 -25.25 -7.72
N SER A 181 7.04 -24.06 -7.83
CA SER A 181 6.39 -22.77 -7.57
C SER A 181 5.24 -22.47 -8.54
N ALA A 182 5.41 -22.78 -9.84
CA ALA A 182 4.49 -22.46 -10.91
C ALA A 182 3.19 -23.26 -10.78
N THR A 183 3.28 -24.60 -10.74
CA THR A 183 2.12 -25.50 -10.59
C THR A 183 1.40 -25.26 -9.27
N HIS A 184 2.13 -25.10 -8.16
CA HIS A 184 1.51 -24.77 -6.88
C HIS A 184 0.72 -23.45 -6.95
N THR A 185 1.31 -22.42 -7.54
CA THR A 185 0.68 -21.11 -7.64
C THR A 185 -0.55 -21.14 -8.54
N ASP A 186 -0.47 -21.79 -9.70
CA ASP A 186 -1.61 -21.91 -10.60
C ASP A 186 -2.78 -22.65 -9.94
N VAL A 187 -2.53 -23.86 -9.43
CA VAL A 187 -3.60 -24.69 -8.85
C VAL A 187 -4.13 -24.07 -7.56
N MET A 188 -3.26 -23.72 -6.61
CA MET A 188 -3.71 -23.30 -5.28
C MET A 188 -4.16 -21.84 -5.22
N LYS A 189 -3.70 -20.95 -6.13
CA LYS A 189 -4.14 -19.54 -6.15
C LYS A 189 -5.04 -19.22 -7.33
N THR A 190 -4.59 -19.43 -8.56
CA THR A 190 -5.33 -18.98 -9.75
C THR A 190 -6.64 -19.75 -9.89
N GLN A 191 -6.58 -21.08 -9.89
CA GLN A 191 -7.76 -21.92 -9.99
C GLN A 191 -8.62 -21.82 -8.71
N GLY A 192 -7.99 -21.76 -7.53
CA GLY A 192 -8.69 -21.53 -6.27
C GLY A 192 -9.48 -20.22 -6.24
N LEU A 193 -8.91 -19.12 -6.74
CA LEU A 193 -9.61 -17.84 -6.86
C LEU A 193 -10.79 -17.95 -7.83
N ARG A 194 -10.61 -18.56 -9.01
CA ARG A 194 -11.69 -18.75 -9.98
C ARG A 194 -12.85 -19.55 -9.39
N GLN A 195 -12.56 -20.67 -8.72
CA GLN A 195 -13.57 -21.48 -8.01
C GLN A 195 -14.36 -20.65 -7.00
N ALA A 196 -13.67 -19.83 -6.18
CA ALA A 196 -14.32 -18.98 -5.19
C ALA A 196 -15.24 -17.93 -5.87
N LEU A 197 -14.75 -17.26 -6.91
CA LEU A 197 -15.53 -16.26 -7.64
C LEU A 197 -16.79 -16.87 -8.28
N ASP A 198 -16.69 -18.07 -8.84
CA ASP A 198 -17.83 -18.80 -9.42
C ASP A 198 -18.81 -19.26 -8.33
N GLN A 199 -18.31 -19.84 -7.24
CA GLN A 199 -19.12 -20.35 -6.13
C GLN A 199 -20.00 -19.26 -5.53
N TYR A 200 -19.41 -18.09 -5.26
CA TYR A 200 -20.11 -16.98 -4.63
C TYR A 200 -20.75 -16.02 -5.63
N LYS A 201 -20.54 -16.23 -6.95
CA LYS A 201 -21.07 -15.41 -8.05
C LYS A 201 -20.69 -13.93 -7.90
N PHE A 202 -19.42 -13.67 -7.58
CA PHE A 202 -18.92 -12.31 -7.48
C PHE A 202 -18.77 -11.68 -8.88
N ASP A 203 -19.32 -10.49 -9.07
CA ASP A 203 -19.26 -9.75 -10.35
C ASP A 203 -18.18 -8.66 -10.34
N ALA A 204 -17.65 -8.31 -9.18
CA ALA A 204 -16.48 -7.45 -9.02
C ALA A 204 -15.58 -7.93 -7.88
N ALA A 205 -14.26 -7.90 -8.10
CA ALA A 205 -13.27 -8.25 -7.08
C ALA A 205 -12.22 -7.14 -6.93
N PHE A 206 -12.14 -6.52 -5.75
CA PHE A 206 -11.10 -5.55 -5.45
C PHE A 206 -9.76 -6.24 -5.17
N GLY A 207 -8.71 -5.81 -5.86
CA GLY A 207 -7.33 -6.28 -5.70
C GLY A 207 -6.37 -5.15 -5.32
N GLY A 208 -5.39 -5.47 -4.47
CA GLY A 208 -4.39 -4.50 -3.98
C GLY A 208 -3.19 -4.30 -4.91
N ALA A 209 -3.33 -4.64 -6.20
CA ALA A 209 -2.25 -4.51 -7.18
C ALA A 209 -1.94 -3.06 -7.51
N ARG A 210 -0.64 -2.74 -7.66
CA ARG A 210 -0.16 -1.41 -8.08
C ARG A 210 0.58 -1.47 -9.41
N ARG A 211 0.58 -0.35 -10.14
CA ARG A 211 1.28 -0.24 -11.44
C ARG A 211 2.81 -0.22 -11.30
N ASP A 212 3.33 0.32 -10.20
CA ASP A 212 4.77 0.42 -9.95
C ASP A 212 5.39 -0.90 -9.44
N GLU A 213 4.57 -1.83 -8.94
CA GLU A 213 5.03 -3.06 -8.29
C GLU A 213 5.85 -3.97 -9.23
N GLU A 214 5.50 -4.00 -10.52
CA GLU A 214 6.19 -4.79 -11.53
C GLU A 214 5.99 -4.21 -12.94
N LYS A 215 6.99 -4.34 -13.82
CA LYS A 215 6.94 -3.83 -15.21
C LYS A 215 5.71 -4.30 -15.99
N SER A 216 5.25 -5.53 -15.74
CA SER A 216 4.09 -6.12 -16.41
C SER A 216 2.78 -5.39 -16.09
N ARG A 217 2.70 -4.67 -14.96
CA ARG A 217 1.50 -3.95 -14.49
C ARG A 217 1.45 -2.48 -14.88
N ALA A 218 2.50 -1.94 -15.49
CA ALA A 218 2.58 -0.51 -15.84
C ALA A 218 1.44 -0.04 -16.76
N LYS A 219 0.87 -0.95 -17.58
CA LYS A 219 -0.25 -0.68 -18.49
C LYS A 219 -1.60 -1.16 -17.96
N GLU A 220 -1.69 -1.55 -16.69
CA GLU A 220 -2.94 -2.02 -16.10
C GLU A 220 -3.95 -0.89 -15.94
N ARG A 221 -5.22 -1.21 -16.18
CA ARG A 221 -6.37 -0.32 -15.94
C ARG A 221 -6.84 -0.48 -14.49
N VAL A 222 -7.59 0.50 -13.97
CA VAL A 222 -8.25 0.33 -12.67
C VAL A 222 -9.31 -0.77 -12.75
N PHE A 223 -10.06 -0.84 -13.85
CA PHE A 223 -11.11 -1.83 -14.13
C PHE A 223 -10.62 -2.78 -15.23
N SER A 224 -10.42 -4.05 -14.85
CA SER A 224 -9.91 -5.12 -15.72
C SER A 224 -11.01 -6.16 -15.94
N PHE A 225 -11.60 -6.17 -17.13
CA PHE A 225 -12.78 -6.98 -17.46
C PHE A 225 -12.42 -8.43 -17.75
N ARG A 226 -13.24 -9.35 -17.25
CA ARG A 226 -13.14 -10.80 -17.41
C ARG A 226 -14.42 -11.35 -18.02
N ASN A 227 -14.26 -12.20 -19.03
CA ASN A 227 -15.40 -12.91 -19.60
C ASN A 227 -15.88 -14.04 -18.66
N ALA A 228 -16.93 -14.76 -19.07
CA ALA A 228 -17.50 -15.88 -18.31
C ALA A 228 -16.55 -17.06 -18.06
N ALA A 229 -15.43 -17.15 -18.78
CA ALA A 229 -14.38 -18.13 -18.54
C ALA A 229 -13.22 -17.57 -17.68
N HIS A 230 -13.42 -16.41 -17.04
CA HIS A 230 -12.40 -15.63 -16.32
C HIS A 230 -11.23 -15.13 -17.16
N HIS A 231 -11.31 -15.23 -18.49
CA HIS A 231 -10.25 -14.79 -19.39
C HIS A 231 -10.30 -13.28 -19.61
N TRP A 232 -9.10 -12.70 -19.74
CA TRP A 232 -8.92 -11.31 -20.11
C TRP A 232 -8.83 -11.17 -21.64
N ASP A 233 -9.64 -10.27 -22.20
CA ASP A 233 -9.62 -9.92 -23.63
C ASP A 233 -9.22 -8.44 -23.79
N PRO A 234 -8.12 -8.12 -24.51
CA PRO A 234 -7.71 -6.74 -24.77
C PRO A 234 -8.82 -5.87 -25.39
N LYS A 235 -9.65 -6.44 -26.27
CA LYS A 235 -10.71 -5.70 -26.98
C LYS A 235 -11.90 -5.34 -26.10
N ASN A 236 -12.10 -6.10 -25.02
CA ASN A 236 -13.18 -5.84 -24.05
C ASN A 236 -12.78 -4.83 -22.96
N GLN A 237 -11.52 -4.38 -22.96
CA GLN A 237 -11.06 -3.37 -22.01
C GLN A 237 -11.51 -1.97 -22.43
N ARG A 238 -11.84 -1.15 -21.42
CA ARG A 238 -12.51 0.14 -21.65
C ARG A 238 -11.57 1.31 -21.36
N PRO A 239 -11.62 2.39 -22.14
CA PRO A 239 -10.96 3.64 -21.78
C PRO A 239 -11.46 4.15 -20.42
N GLU A 240 -10.55 4.62 -19.58
CA GLU A 240 -10.85 5.21 -18.27
C GLU A 240 -10.56 6.71 -18.39
N LEU A 241 -11.61 7.51 -18.54
CA LEU A 241 -11.49 8.95 -18.74
C LEU A 241 -11.83 9.68 -17.44
N TRP A 242 -10.96 10.59 -17.00
CA TRP A 242 -11.09 11.30 -15.72
C TRP A 242 -11.27 10.34 -14.53
N SER A 243 -12.36 10.49 -13.78
CA SER A 243 -12.79 9.58 -12.70
C SER A 243 -14.15 8.95 -13.04
N ILE A 244 -14.42 8.74 -14.34
CA ILE A 244 -15.65 8.13 -14.85
C ILE A 244 -15.31 6.70 -15.28
N TYR A 245 -15.94 5.73 -14.61
CA TYR A 245 -15.71 4.31 -14.86
C TYR A 245 -16.95 3.66 -15.46
N ASN A 246 -16.77 2.85 -16.51
CA ASN A 246 -17.85 2.06 -17.07
C ASN A 246 -17.81 0.65 -16.49
N ALA A 247 -18.54 0.39 -15.41
CA ALA A 247 -18.56 -0.89 -14.70
C ALA A 247 -19.64 -1.88 -15.20
N ARG A 248 -20.31 -1.62 -16.33
CA ARG A 248 -21.38 -2.49 -16.84
C ARG A 248 -20.84 -3.87 -17.23
N VAL A 249 -21.37 -4.96 -16.72
CA VAL A 249 -20.98 -6.33 -17.11
C VAL A 249 -22.16 -7.09 -17.71
N ALA A 250 -21.91 -7.97 -18.66
CA ALA A 250 -22.90 -8.94 -19.08
C ALA A 250 -23.02 -10.07 -18.05
N LYS A 251 -24.11 -10.85 -18.11
CA LYS A 251 -24.31 -11.99 -17.21
C LYS A 251 -23.14 -12.98 -17.34
N GLY A 252 -22.51 -13.29 -16.20
CA GLY A 252 -21.35 -14.18 -16.12
C GLY A 252 -20.00 -13.50 -16.32
N GLU A 253 -19.96 -12.25 -16.78
CA GLU A 253 -18.73 -11.46 -16.77
C GLU A 253 -18.44 -10.92 -15.36
N SER A 254 -17.17 -10.64 -15.09
CA SER A 254 -16.76 -10.01 -13.84
C SER A 254 -15.64 -8.99 -14.06
N ILE A 255 -15.37 -8.17 -13.05
CA ILE A 255 -14.32 -7.15 -13.09
C ILE A 255 -13.30 -7.42 -11.99
N ARG A 256 -12.01 -7.23 -12.28
CA ARG A 256 -10.98 -7.01 -11.26
C ARG A 256 -10.75 -5.51 -11.14
N VAL A 257 -10.91 -4.98 -9.93
CA VAL A 257 -10.82 -3.54 -9.67
C VAL A 257 -9.62 -3.26 -8.78
N PHE A 258 -8.79 -2.29 -9.14
CA PHE A 258 -7.52 -2.02 -8.45
C PHE A 258 -7.49 -0.59 -7.88
N PRO A 259 -8.13 -0.32 -6.72
CA PRO A 259 -8.18 1.01 -6.11
C PRO A 259 -6.81 1.63 -5.82
N LEU A 260 -5.79 0.79 -5.66
CA LEU A 260 -4.42 1.21 -5.36
C LEU A 260 -3.54 1.44 -6.60
N SER A 261 -4.08 1.32 -7.82
CA SER A 261 -3.29 1.35 -9.06
C SER A 261 -2.28 2.52 -9.19
N ASN A 262 -2.63 3.69 -8.65
CA ASN A 262 -1.83 4.92 -8.71
C ASN A 262 -0.88 5.12 -7.53
N TRP A 263 -0.95 4.26 -6.52
CA TRP A 263 -0.09 4.33 -5.34
C TRP A 263 1.27 3.72 -5.68
N THR A 264 2.32 4.24 -5.08
CA THR A 264 3.66 3.66 -5.10
C THR A 264 3.96 2.89 -3.81
N GLU A 265 5.06 2.13 -3.78
CA GLU A 265 5.49 1.46 -2.55
C GLU A 265 5.72 2.47 -1.41
N LEU A 266 6.31 3.62 -1.73
CA LEU A 266 6.54 4.69 -0.76
C LEU A 266 5.22 5.28 -0.24
N ASP A 267 4.23 5.51 -1.13
CA ASP A 267 2.92 6.02 -0.72
C ASP A 267 2.22 5.08 0.25
N ILE A 268 2.30 3.77 0.00
CA ILE A 268 1.75 2.73 0.89
C ILE A 268 2.39 2.82 2.27
N TRP A 269 3.72 2.88 2.35
CA TRP A 269 4.40 2.97 3.64
C TRP A 269 4.13 4.29 4.38
N GLN A 270 4.16 5.42 3.67
CA GLN A 270 3.84 6.72 4.25
C GLN A 270 2.40 6.78 4.76
N TYR A 271 1.46 6.17 4.05
CA TYR A 271 0.06 6.12 4.46
C TYR A 271 -0.15 5.19 5.66
N ILE A 272 0.51 4.04 5.70
CA ILE A 272 0.54 3.16 6.89
C ILE A 272 1.04 3.95 8.11
N TYR A 273 2.10 4.74 7.93
CA TYR A 273 2.65 5.59 8.99
C TYR A 273 1.69 6.70 9.42
N GLN A 274 1.13 7.45 8.46
CA GLN A 274 0.23 8.56 8.76
C GLN A 274 -1.05 8.09 9.47
N GLU A 275 -1.62 6.98 9.02
CA GLU A 275 -2.89 6.45 9.49
C GLU A 275 -2.74 5.42 10.62
N GLN A 276 -1.50 5.11 11.03
CA GLN A 276 -1.18 4.13 12.05
C GLN A 276 -1.81 2.76 11.75
N ILE A 277 -1.74 2.34 10.48
CA ILE A 277 -2.33 1.08 10.02
C ILE A 277 -1.46 -0.07 10.54
N GLU A 278 -2.10 -0.96 11.26
CA GLU A 278 -1.45 -2.16 11.76
C GLU A 278 -1.08 -3.11 10.61
N ILE A 279 0.12 -3.70 10.66
CA ILE A 279 0.64 -4.63 9.66
C ILE A 279 1.36 -5.81 10.33
N PRO A 280 1.52 -6.97 9.64
CA PRO A 280 2.28 -8.10 10.18
C PRO A 280 3.75 -7.75 10.51
N GLU A 281 4.28 -8.29 11.59
CA GLU A 281 5.67 -7.99 12.02
C GLU A 281 6.73 -8.59 11.07
N LEU A 282 6.34 -9.49 10.16
CA LEU A 282 7.19 -9.98 9.07
C LEU A 282 7.78 -8.83 8.22
N TYR A 283 7.13 -7.65 8.21
CA TYR A 283 7.65 -6.47 7.53
C TYR A 283 8.82 -5.79 8.24
N PHE A 284 9.02 -6.05 9.53
CA PHE A 284 10.12 -5.52 10.35
C PHE A 284 11.20 -6.57 10.54
N ALA A 285 12.45 -6.13 10.64
CA ALA A 285 13.60 -6.99 10.88
C ALA A 285 13.47 -7.67 12.26
N ALA A 286 13.60 -8.99 12.29
CA ALA A 286 13.69 -9.79 13.50
C ALA A 286 14.64 -10.98 13.26
N PRO A 287 15.29 -11.54 14.30
CA PRO A 287 16.05 -12.78 14.16
C PRO A 287 15.07 -13.88 13.76
N ARG A 288 15.32 -14.51 12.62
CA ARG A 288 14.47 -15.58 12.09
C ARG A 288 15.33 -16.72 11.56
N PRO A 289 14.88 -17.98 11.71
CA PRO A 289 15.58 -19.13 11.16
C PRO A 289 15.38 -19.15 9.65
N VAL A 290 16.49 -19.10 8.90
CA VAL A 290 16.48 -19.15 7.44
C VAL A 290 17.44 -20.19 6.90
N VAL A 291 17.13 -20.71 5.71
CA VAL A 291 18.04 -21.49 4.89
C VAL A 291 18.23 -20.78 3.54
N GLU A 292 19.43 -20.87 2.98
CA GLU A 292 19.71 -20.29 1.67
C GLU A 292 19.50 -21.34 0.57
N ARG A 293 18.59 -21.05 -0.38
CA ARG A 293 18.35 -21.88 -1.56
C ARG A 293 18.39 -21.01 -2.80
N ASP A 294 19.28 -21.35 -3.74
CA ASP A 294 19.41 -20.65 -5.03
C ASP A 294 19.57 -19.12 -4.86
N GLY A 295 20.41 -18.71 -3.90
CA GLY A 295 20.68 -17.32 -3.55
C GLY A 295 19.52 -16.57 -2.88
N THR A 296 18.50 -17.29 -2.41
CA THR A 296 17.32 -16.73 -1.74
C THR A 296 17.27 -17.24 -0.31
N LEU A 297 17.13 -16.34 0.66
CA LEU A 297 16.91 -16.70 2.07
C LEU A 297 15.44 -17.09 2.25
N ILE A 298 15.18 -18.34 2.60
CA ILE A 298 13.83 -18.84 2.86
C ILE A 298 13.69 -19.08 4.36
N MET A 299 12.69 -18.46 4.98
CA MET A 299 12.39 -18.68 6.39
C MET A 299 11.78 -20.05 6.62
N VAL A 300 12.28 -20.73 7.64
CA VAL A 300 11.71 -21.98 8.14
C VAL A 300 10.62 -21.60 9.13
N ASP A 301 9.40 -21.42 8.62
CA ASP A 301 8.24 -20.96 9.41
C ASP A 301 7.65 -22.07 10.30
N ASP A 302 7.63 -23.31 9.80
CA ASP A 302 7.20 -24.51 10.53
C ASP A 302 7.63 -25.81 9.82
N ASP A 303 7.23 -26.95 10.41
CA ASP A 303 7.58 -28.31 10.00
C ASP A 303 7.02 -28.73 8.63
N ARG A 304 6.16 -27.92 7.99
CA ARG A 304 5.70 -28.22 6.62
C ARG A 304 6.86 -28.14 5.63
N MET A 305 7.89 -27.33 5.90
CA MET A 305 9.04 -27.17 5.01
C MET A 305 10.08 -28.27 5.25
N PRO A 306 10.28 -29.20 4.29
CA PRO A 306 11.35 -30.19 4.41
C PRO A 306 12.71 -29.50 4.24
N LEU A 307 13.65 -29.84 5.12
CA LEU A 307 15.06 -29.47 4.99
C LEU A 307 15.78 -30.49 4.08
N LYS A 308 16.71 -30.02 3.26
CA LYS A 308 17.59 -30.89 2.46
C LYS A 308 18.71 -31.43 3.35
N ASP A 309 19.34 -32.52 2.92
CA ASP A 309 20.48 -33.11 3.64
C ASP A 309 21.59 -32.07 3.85
N GLY A 310 21.98 -31.88 5.12
CA GLY A 310 23.00 -30.91 5.52
C GLY A 310 22.51 -29.46 5.68
N GLU A 311 21.23 -29.14 5.39
CA GLU A 311 20.67 -27.83 5.69
C GLU A 311 20.44 -27.68 7.21
N VAL A 312 21.13 -26.72 7.82
CA VAL A 312 20.89 -26.30 9.20
C VAL A 312 20.38 -24.86 9.16
N PRO A 313 19.16 -24.58 9.67
CA PRO A 313 18.64 -23.23 9.73
C PRO A 313 19.57 -22.31 10.51
N GLN A 314 19.83 -21.12 9.96
CA GLN A 314 20.65 -20.09 10.59
C GLN A 314 19.77 -18.93 11.03
N GLU A 315 19.97 -18.45 12.26
CA GLU A 315 19.34 -17.23 12.74
C GLU A 315 19.94 -16.01 12.01
N LYS A 316 19.12 -15.31 11.24
CA LYS A 316 19.51 -14.07 10.55
C LYS A 316 18.55 -12.94 10.85
N MET A 317 19.08 -11.72 10.91
CA MET A 317 18.31 -10.49 11.06
C MET A 317 17.68 -10.13 9.70
N VAL A 318 16.42 -10.57 9.49
CA VAL A 318 15.76 -10.46 8.19
C VAL A 318 14.35 -9.90 8.30
N ARG A 319 13.83 -9.34 7.20
CA ARG A 319 12.42 -8.94 7.02
C ARG A 319 11.92 -9.34 5.63
N PHE A 320 10.63 -9.12 5.38
CA PHE A 320 10.01 -9.42 4.09
C PHE A 320 9.41 -8.15 3.45
N ARG A 321 9.81 -7.81 2.22
CA ARG A 321 9.23 -6.67 1.48
C ARG A 321 7.85 -6.98 0.89
N THR A 322 7.59 -8.27 0.62
CA THR A 322 6.29 -8.78 0.15
C THR A 322 5.93 -10.05 0.90
N LEU A 323 4.63 -10.35 1.01
CA LEU A 323 4.14 -11.52 1.77
C LEU A 323 3.23 -12.40 0.92
N GLY A 324 3.41 -13.73 0.98
CA GLY A 324 2.60 -14.70 0.24
C GLY A 324 2.76 -16.10 0.81
N CYS A 325 2.97 -17.11 -0.03
CA CYS A 325 3.37 -18.44 0.46
C CYS A 325 4.80 -18.32 1.00
N TYR A 326 5.05 -18.75 2.23
CA TYR A 326 6.37 -18.57 2.85
C TYR A 326 7.51 -19.27 2.10
N PRO A 327 7.33 -20.47 1.50
CA PRO A 327 8.39 -21.12 0.72
C PRO A 327 8.77 -20.38 -0.56
N LEU A 328 7.93 -19.44 -1.01
CA LEU A 328 8.08 -18.71 -2.27
C LEU A 328 8.31 -17.22 -2.03
N THR A 329 8.65 -16.85 -0.79
CA THR A 329 8.87 -15.47 -0.35
C THR A 329 10.26 -15.36 0.25
N GLY A 330 11.18 -14.75 -0.48
CA GLY A 330 12.54 -14.50 -0.01
C GLY A 330 12.60 -13.43 1.06
N ALA A 331 13.32 -13.74 2.14
CA ALA A 331 13.69 -12.79 3.18
C ALA A 331 14.84 -11.89 2.70
N VAL A 332 14.88 -10.67 3.22
CA VAL A 332 15.95 -9.70 2.96
C VAL A 332 16.63 -9.40 4.30
N GLU A 333 17.95 -9.51 4.34
CA GLU A 333 18.73 -9.06 5.50
C GLU A 333 18.54 -7.56 5.68
N SER A 334 18.18 -7.13 6.89
CA SER A 334 17.81 -5.75 7.19
C SER A 334 17.96 -5.49 8.68
N THR A 335 18.22 -4.23 9.04
CA THR A 335 18.19 -3.75 10.42
C THR A 335 16.92 -2.95 10.74
N ALA A 336 15.99 -2.82 9.80
CA ALA A 336 14.80 -1.98 9.92
C ALA A 336 13.76 -2.61 10.85
N THR A 337 13.82 -2.27 12.13
CA THR A 337 12.98 -2.84 13.22
C THR A 337 11.68 -2.09 13.46
N ASP A 338 11.49 -0.95 12.81
CA ASP A 338 10.27 -0.13 12.90
C ASP A 338 9.88 0.46 11.54
N LEU A 339 8.71 1.09 11.48
CA LEU A 339 8.13 1.63 10.26
C LEU A 339 8.95 2.79 9.67
N THR A 340 9.55 3.64 10.50
CA THR A 340 10.39 4.74 10.04
C THR A 340 11.63 4.20 9.35
N GLN A 341 12.29 3.21 9.96
CA GLN A 341 13.46 2.55 9.37
C GLN A 341 13.11 1.80 8.08
N VAL A 342 11.92 1.19 7.98
CA VAL A 342 11.45 0.57 6.73
C VAL A 342 11.26 1.62 5.63
N ILE A 343 10.68 2.78 5.94
CA ILE A 343 10.54 3.89 4.98
C ILE A 343 11.91 4.39 4.51
N GLU A 344 12.85 4.59 5.43
CA GLU A 344 14.22 4.99 5.10
C GLU A 344 14.92 3.98 4.19
N GLU A 345 14.80 2.69 4.50
CA GLU A 345 15.37 1.63 3.66
C GLU A 345 14.73 1.60 2.27
N THR A 346 13.40 1.76 2.17
CA THR A 346 12.69 1.81 0.89
C THR A 346 13.10 3.04 0.06
N LEU A 347 13.38 4.19 0.67
CA LEU A 347 13.88 5.38 -0.03
C LEU A 347 15.27 5.19 -0.64
N LEU A 348 16.10 4.34 -0.03
CA LEU A 348 17.47 4.05 -0.48
C LEU A 348 17.55 2.83 -1.41
N ALA A 349 16.49 2.02 -1.48
CA ALA A 349 16.46 0.79 -2.26
C ALA A 349 16.58 1.06 -3.76
N LYS A 350 17.45 0.31 -4.43
CA LYS A 350 17.64 0.33 -5.90
C LYS A 350 16.97 -0.84 -6.61
N THR A 351 16.39 -1.75 -5.85
CA THR A 351 15.77 -2.98 -6.36
C THR A 351 14.26 -2.93 -6.22
N SER A 352 13.57 -3.60 -7.14
CA SER A 352 12.11 -3.70 -7.09
C SER A 352 11.64 -4.43 -5.83
N GLU A 353 10.47 -4.04 -5.35
CA GLU A 353 9.84 -4.63 -4.17
C GLU A 353 9.70 -6.17 -4.27
N ARG A 354 9.39 -6.68 -5.47
CA ARG A 354 9.13 -8.09 -5.73
C ARG A 354 10.38 -8.93 -6.03
N GLN A 355 11.59 -8.37 -5.97
CA GLN A 355 12.83 -9.08 -6.32
C GLN A 355 13.00 -10.44 -5.60
N GLY A 356 12.50 -10.56 -4.36
CA GLY A 356 12.59 -11.79 -3.56
C GLY A 356 11.53 -12.86 -3.89
N ARG A 357 10.66 -12.66 -4.88
CA ARG A 357 9.63 -13.65 -5.25
C ARG A 357 10.21 -14.71 -6.18
N VAL A 358 10.22 -15.96 -5.71
CA VAL A 358 10.70 -17.10 -6.52
C VAL A 358 9.84 -17.29 -7.78
N ILE A 359 8.52 -17.13 -7.66
CA ILE A 359 7.56 -17.25 -8.78
C ILE A 359 7.87 -16.27 -9.92
N ASP A 360 8.44 -15.10 -9.61
CA ASP A 360 8.70 -14.08 -10.61
C ASP A 360 9.98 -14.39 -11.44
N LYS A 361 10.81 -15.35 -10.99
CA LYS A 361 11.98 -15.86 -11.74
C LYS A 361 11.63 -17.01 -12.70
N ASP A 362 10.53 -17.73 -12.44
CA ASP A 362 10.22 -19.02 -13.08
C ASP A 362 9.39 -18.92 -14.38
N GLY A 363 9.37 -17.78 -15.09
CA GLY A 363 8.64 -17.74 -16.37
C GLY A 363 8.83 -16.51 -17.26
N ASP A 364 9.30 -16.77 -18.49
CA ASP A 364 9.34 -15.87 -19.66
C ASP A 364 7.95 -15.64 -20.32
N SER A 365 6.85 -16.05 -19.67
CA SER A 365 5.50 -15.88 -20.23
C SER A 365 5.11 -14.40 -20.30
N THR A 366 4.66 -13.94 -21.47
CA THR A 366 4.28 -12.54 -21.70
C THR A 366 3.07 -12.10 -20.85
N MET A 367 2.95 -10.79 -20.62
CA MET A 367 1.90 -10.19 -19.78
C MET A 367 0.48 -10.62 -20.19
N GLU A 368 0.21 -10.70 -21.49
CA GLU A 368 -1.09 -11.12 -22.00
C GLU A 368 -1.42 -12.57 -21.65
N GLN A 369 -0.40 -13.43 -21.59
CA GLN A 369 -0.59 -14.84 -21.26
C GLN A 369 -1.03 -15.01 -19.80
N LYS A 370 -0.30 -14.41 -18.85
CA LYS A 370 -0.68 -14.44 -17.41
C LYS A 370 -2.08 -13.84 -17.18
N LYS A 371 -2.47 -12.81 -17.93
CA LYS A 371 -3.81 -12.21 -17.86
C LYS A 371 -4.89 -13.12 -18.42
N ARG A 372 -4.66 -13.74 -19.59
CA ARG A 372 -5.57 -14.73 -20.17
C ARG A 372 -5.75 -15.92 -19.23
N GLU A 373 -4.67 -16.37 -18.59
CA GLU A 373 -4.68 -17.44 -17.59
C GLU A 373 -5.29 -17.00 -16.24
N GLY A 374 -5.69 -15.73 -16.08
CA GLY A 374 -6.42 -15.27 -14.89
C GLY A 374 -5.57 -15.10 -13.63
N TYR A 375 -4.25 -14.98 -13.78
CA TYR A 375 -3.30 -14.80 -12.66
C TYR A 375 -3.50 -13.48 -11.89
N PHE A 376 -4.05 -12.45 -12.55
CA PHE A 376 -4.34 -11.13 -11.98
C PHE A 376 -5.83 -10.92 -11.78
#